data_AF-Q6FXH0-F1
#
_entry.id   AF-Q6FXH0-F1
#
_cell.length_a   1.000
_cell.length_b   1.000
_cell.length_c   1.000
_cell.angle_alpha   90.00
_cell.angle_beta   90.00
_cell.angle_gamma   90.00
#
_symmetry.space_group_name_H-M   'P 1'
#
loop_
_entity.id
_entity.type
_entity.pdbx_description
1 polymer ?
#
loop_
_entity_poly.entity_id
_entity_poly.type
_entity_poly.pdbx_seq_one_letter_code
_entity_poly.pdbx_strand_id
1 'polypeptide(L)'
;MKWLPINKERNRYMTPTRYILNTKVLVLLVLTLVCFVSLESLRDVYQMTVVKLSDSGACKESCTHNTTTWKDKTTLAHMVRNYRNMEYTPFKFVNYLGNRNIPAGLKEADACNYISHESKLEYANVTKFIRPNFKVLSESVKKTDPRWHDFLKGIAGDKSIDDTLDKKWFMFGSSAEWLEEEQCYVVYSRLIISKEENREHPSISLVAAQAFDKDWKEIYGKRIKYIDVETPENLDEQFKAIEMKYNLTESCMPGKSAKTLPKNKDPQFDEQEHCLKQLEARFKMAKEEKEELIAKYYRVYPTVLDIPFKATGNLDYMGPEDPKILIRRNHDGQQEPIVVYNMQDNNYEQRLMFVVLPHRKINPIVPLVDKEYKIGGTQKNWTPFIHEGDATSDGSRGFMHVVQHMSPTSILKCSLDNGKCKYIFDAAKIPSLKDVGVKELRGGSAFVKIPHGIPELDGRNLWIAMIKSHQGHCGISFKFYRPHLAIMEEKDGKFSMLSYSSALHFDRDVLSWDGNSTYAGYINIMSPNSIVSWNIISHNHENDTYEDYMELSFSESDYMSYVVTVRGVLDYILQVLRDGSDRKFLDWTSKDLATMVGTPPKCVRSNLKQHCSVYGNAHKEDIPKKLYT
;
A
#
# COMPACT_ATOMS: atom_id res chain seq x y z
N MET A 1 -9.10 65.61 -13.73
CA MET A 1 -9.32 66.49 -12.56
C MET A 1 -8.22 66.22 -11.56
N LYS A 2 -7.47 67.29 -11.27
CA LYS A 2 -6.36 67.58 -10.33
C LYS A 2 -5.38 66.49 -9.85
N TRP A 3 -4.13 66.81 -10.18
CA TRP A 3 -2.84 66.23 -9.85
C TRP A 3 -2.35 66.52 -8.41
N LEU A 4 -1.33 65.77 -7.99
CA LEU A 4 -0.45 65.91 -6.81
C LEU A 4 0.06 67.33 -6.51
N PRO A 5 0.55 67.58 -5.26
CA PRO A 5 2.01 67.76 -5.04
C PRO A 5 2.52 67.11 -3.73
N ILE A 6 3.70 66.47 -3.65
CA ILE A 6 5.11 66.95 -3.56
C ILE A 6 5.53 67.60 -2.21
N ASN A 7 6.45 66.89 -1.53
CA ASN A 7 7.57 67.26 -0.61
C ASN A 7 7.36 68.07 0.68
N LYS A 8 7.91 67.56 1.80
CA LYS A 8 9.23 67.99 2.35
C LYS A 8 9.61 67.28 3.67
N GLU A 9 10.87 66.84 3.72
CA GLU A 9 11.62 66.48 4.94
C GLU A 9 11.84 67.68 5.88
N ARG A 10 12.01 67.43 7.19
CA ARG A 10 13.16 67.93 7.99
C ARG A 10 13.19 67.44 9.45
N ASN A 11 14.38 66.96 9.82
CA ASN A 11 14.94 66.66 11.14
C ASN A 11 14.69 67.70 12.24
N ARG A 12 14.58 67.25 13.51
CA ARG A 12 15.16 67.93 14.70
C ARG A 12 15.57 66.96 15.83
N TYR A 13 16.88 66.98 16.10
CA TYR A 13 17.62 67.04 17.38
C TYR A 13 17.34 66.06 18.55
N MET A 14 18.43 65.37 18.93
CA MET A 14 18.67 64.72 20.23
C MET A 14 18.94 65.72 21.36
N THR A 15 18.50 65.36 22.58
CA THR A 15 19.13 65.73 23.85
C THR A 15 19.23 64.49 24.76
N PRO A 16 20.21 64.44 25.69
CA PRO A 16 20.66 63.19 26.30
C PRO A 16 19.87 62.89 27.59
N THR A 17 19.38 61.66 27.74
CA THR A 17 18.78 61.20 29.00
C THR A 17 19.58 60.04 29.57
N ARG A 18 20.10 60.26 30.78
CA ARG A 18 20.70 59.25 31.66
C ARG A 18 19.75 58.05 31.77
N TYR A 19 20.17 56.89 31.28
CA TYR A 19 19.44 55.65 31.52
C TYR A 19 19.79 55.10 32.90
N ILE A 20 18.82 55.20 33.80
CA ILE A 20 18.74 54.36 35.00
C ILE A 20 18.53 52.93 34.50
N LEU A 21 19.53 52.07 34.70
CA LEU A 21 19.46 50.68 34.29
C LEU A 21 18.41 49.97 35.15
N ASN A 22 17.29 49.63 34.53
CA ASN A 22 16.17 48.94 35.17
C ASN A 22 16.63 47.57 35.66
N THR A 23 16.37 47.23 36.92
CA THR A 23 16.84 45.99 37.58
C THR A 23 16.44 44.73 36.81
N LYS A 24 15.35 44.79 36.03
CA LYS A 24 14.92 43.70 35.13
C LYS A 24 15.83 43.49 33.92
N VAL A 25 16.47 44.55 33.39
CA VAL A 25 17.42 44.47 32.28
C VAL A 25 18.76 43.92 32.76
N LEU A 26 19.17 44.28 33.99
CA LEU A 26 20.36 43.69 34.62
C LEU A 26 20.19 42.18 34.86
N VAL A 27 19.00 41.75 35.33
CA VAL A 27 18.68 40.32 35.49
C VAL A 27 18.68 39.58 34.14
N LEU A 28 18.16 40.20 33.07
CA LEU A 28 18.19 39.60 31.74
C LEU A 28 19.63 39.47 31.21
N LEU A 29 20.46 40.49 31.39
CA LEU A 29 21.88 40.47 30.99
C LEU A 29 22.66 39.41 31.76
N VAL A 30 22.42 39.28 33.06
CA VAL A 30 23.02 38.23 33.91
C VAL A 30 22.55 36.84 33.47
N LEU A 31 21.26 36.65 33.15
CA LEU A 31 20.75 35.37 32.64
C LEU A 31 21.35 35.01 31.27
N THR A 32 21.52 35.97 30.36
CA THR A 32 22.22 35.73 29.09
C THR A 32 23.70 35.43 29.29
N LEU A 33 24.38 36.09 30.23
CA LEU A 33 25.78 35.78 30.56
C LEU A 33 25.93 34.40 31.20
N VAL A 34 25.00 34.00 32.07
CA VAL A 34 24.98 32.65 32.67
C VAL A 34 24.67 31.59 31.61
N CYS A 35 23.80 31.86 30.63
CA CYS A 35 23.58 31.00 29.46
C CYS A 35 24.84 30.89 28.57
N PHE A 36 25.59 31.97 28.36
CA PHE A 36 26.82 31.92 27.56
C PHE A 36 27.95 31.18 28.29
N VAL A 37 28.10 31.37 29.60
CA VAL A 37 29.10 30.66 30.42
C VAL A 37 28.75 29.16 30.56
N SER A 38 27.47 28.79 30.51
CA SER A 38 27.04 27.38 30.47
C SER A 38 27.11 26.74 29.07
N LEU A 39 27.16 27.54 28.00
CA LEU A 39 27.42 27.06 26.64
C LEU A 39 28.92 26.85 26.36
N GLU A 40 29.82 27.61 27.01
CA GLU A 40 31.26 27.36 26.92
C GLU A 40 31.70 26.14 27.74
N SER A 41 31.07 25.85 28.89
CA SER A 41 31.39 24.64 29.68
C SER A 41 30.88 23.33 29.06
N LEU A 42 29.95 23.39 28.11
CA LEU A 42 29.52 22.24 27.30
C LEU A 42 30.48 21.93 26.13
N ARG A 43 31.32 22.88 25.73
CA ARG A 43 32.28 22.70 24.62
C ARG A 43 33.50 21.87 25.03
N ASP A 44 33.91 21.93 26.29
CA ASP A 44 35.04 21.15 26.82
C ASP A 44 34.67 19.70 27.16
N VAL A 45 33.41 19.40 27.48
CA VAL A 45 32.93 18.02 27.64
C VAL A 45 32.76 17.30 26.29
N TYR A 46 32.46 18.06 25.22
CA TYR A 46 32.35 17.52 23.87
C TYR A 46 33.71 17.25 23.19
N GLN A 47 34.79 17.92 23.58
CA GLN A 47 36.14 17.68 23.01
C GLN A 47 36.89 16.52 23.68
N MET A 48 36.63 16.20 24.96
CA MET A 48 37.27 15.07 25.63
C MET A 48 36.71 13.69 25.25
N THR A 49 35.55 13.64 24.60
CA THR A 49 34.92 12.38 24.15
C THR A 49 35.30 12.01 22.71
N VAL A 50 35.86 12.96 21.94
CA VAL A 50 36.17 12.78 20.50
C VAL A 50 37.62 12.32 20.25
N VAL A 51 38.52 12.34 21.24
CA VAL A 51 39.94 12.00 21.06
C VAL A 51 40.30 10.57 21.53
N LYS A 52 39.31 9.75 21.95
CA LYS A 52 39.54 8.33 22.33
C LYS A 52 38.88 7.29 21.41
N LEU A 53 38.43 7.69 20.22
CA LEU A 53 37.80 6.81 19.23
C LEU A 53 38.57 6.69 17.90
N SER A 54 39.80 7.23 17.80
CA SER A 54 40.57 7.19 16.54
C SER A 54 41.69 6.15 16.49
N ASP A 55 41.85 5.27 17.47
CA ASP A 55 42.85 4.20 17.42
C ASP A 55 42.30 2.91 18.05
N SER A 56 41.54 2.15 17.26
CA SER A 56 41.62 0.69 17.30
C SER A 56 41.25 0.14 15.92
N GLY A 57 42.20 -0.60 15.36
CA GLY A 57 42.22 -1.08 14.00
C GLY A 57 41.02 -1.96 13.61
N ALA A 58 40.81 -1.96 12.30
CA ALA A 58 40.30 -3.08 11.51
C ALA A 58 38.93 -3.66 11.93
N CYS A 59 37.92 -3.33 11.11
CA CYS A 59 36.76 -4.19 10.87
C CYS A 59 37.23 -5.63 10.63
N LYS A 60 37.16 -6.44 11.68
CA LYS A 60 37.15 -7.90 11.67
C LYS A 60 36.00 -8.32 12.56
N GLU A 61 34.79 -8.19 12.04
CA GLU A 61 33.64 -9.06 12.30
C GLU A 61 32.45 -8.54 11.49
N SER A 62 32.09 -9.33 10.49
CA SER A 62 30.77 -9.43 9.87
C SER A 62 29.71 -8.39 10.30
N CYS A 63 29.36 -7.48 9.40
CA CYS A 63 28.03 -6.86 9.40
C CYS A 63 26.98 -7.96 9.17
N THR A 64 26.59 -8.69 10.23
CA THR A 64 25.44 -9.59 10.18
C THR A 64 24.18 -8.75 10.19
N HIS A 65 23.43 -8.79 9.09
CA HIS A 65 22.02 -8.46 9.06
C HIS A 65 21.28 -9.09 10.26
N ASN A 66 20.34 -8.33 10.81
CA ASN A 66 19.28 -8.72 11.75
C ASN A 66 19.34 -10.17 12.24
N THR A 67 19.57 -10.34 13.54
CA THR A 67 19.27 -11.58 14.25
C THR A 67 17.79 -11.92 14.05
N THR A 68 17.50 -12.69 13.00
CA THR A 68 16.21 -13.32 12.76
C THR A 68 15.91 -14.16 13.98
N THR A 69 14.77 -13.91 14.62
CA THR A 69 14.33 -14.73 15.74
C THR A 69 14.13 -16.17 15.26
N TRP A 70 14.20 -17.14 16.16
CA TRP A 70 14.03 -18.56 15.76
C TRP A 70 12.70 -18.82 15.02
N LYS A 71 11.65 -18.04 15.33
CA LYS A 71 10.36 -18.11 14.61
C LYS A 71 10.52 -17.69 13.14
N ASP A 72 11.20 -16.59 12.88
CA ASP A 72 11.44 -16.04 11.54
C ASP A 72 12.20 -17.05 10.65
N LYS A 73 13.25 -17.67 11.20
CA LYS A 73 14.02 -18.71 10.48
C LYS A 73 13.16 -19.91 10.10
N THR A 74 12.27 -20.36 11.00
CA THR A 74 11.38 -21.50 10.72
C THR A 74 10.29 -21.16 9.71
N THR A 75 9.77 -19.93 9.72
CA THR A 75 8.76 -19.47 8.76
C THR A 75 9.35 -19.30 7.38
N LEU A 76 10.49 -18.62 7.26
CA LEU A 76 11.19 -18.48 5.99
C LEU A 76 11.57 -19.85 5.42
N ALA A 77 12.12 -20.76 6.24
CA ALA A 77 12.43 -22.13 5.80
C ALA A 77 11.18 -22.88 5.31
N HIS A 78 10.03 -22.71 5.97
CA HIS A 78 8.77 -23.28 5.52
C HIS A 78 8.29 -22.69 4.20
N MET A 79 8.31 -21.37 4.04
CA MET A 79 7.93 -20.68 2.81
C MET A 79 8.82 -21.12 1.65
N VAL A 80 10.15 -21.14 1.84
CA VAL A 80 11.13 -21.59 0.84
C VAL A 80 10.90 -23.05 0.46
N ARG A 81 10.65 -23.93 1.43
CA ARG A 81 10.30 -25.33 1.14
C ARG A 81 9.04 -25.42 0.28
N ASN A 82 8.01 -24.64 0.61
CA ASN A 82 6.78 -24.61 -0.17
C ASN A 82 7.04 -24.11 -1.60
N TYR A 83 7.80 -23.04 -1.78
CA TYR A 83 8.16 -22.52 -3.10
C TYR A 83 8.91 -23.54 -3.95
N ARG A 84 9.98 -24.15 -3.40
CA ARG A 84 10.76 -25.17 -4.11
C ARG A 84 9.96 -26.41 -4.53
N ASN A 85 8.87 -26.71 -3.84
CA ASN A 85 7.98 -27.83 -4.13
C ASN A 85 6.91 -27.50 -5.19
N MET A 86 6.81 -26.26 -5.66
CA MET A 86 5.86 -25.89 -6.71
C MET A 86 6.40 -26.25 -8.10
N GLU A 87 5.49 -26.50 -9.03
CA GLU A 87 5.80 -26.57 -10.46
C GLU A 87 5.79 -25.17 -11.07
N TYR A 88 6.83 -24.87 -11.85
CA TYR A 88 7.00 -23.57 -12.49
C TYR A 88 6.99 -23.70 -14.00
N THR A 89 6.28 -22.78 -14.66
CA THR A 89 6.22 -22.66 -16.11
C THR A 89 7.00 -21.43 -16.59
N PRO A 90 7.88 -21.58 -17.59
CA PRO A 90 8.53 -20.46 -18.27
C PRO A 90 7.54 -19.49 -18.90
N PHE A 91 7.72 -18.20 -18.65
CA PHE A 91 7.01 -17.13 -19.33
C PHE A 91 7.99 -16.20 -20.03
N LYS A 92 7.94 -16.17 -21.36
CA LYS A 92 8.77 -15.29 -22.19
C LYS A 92 8.04 -13.98 -22.45
N PHE A 93 8.78 -12.88 -22.41
CA PHE A 93 8.25 -11.55 -22.67
C PHE A 93 9.34 -10.66 -23.28
N VAL A 94 8.91 -9.51 -23.79
CA VAL A 94 9.83 -8.52 -24.36
C VAL A 94 10.01 -7.41 -23.35
N ASN A 95 11.24 -6.98 -23.12
CA ASN A 95 11.54 -5.83 -22.28
C ASN A 95 12.10 -4.67 -23.12
N TYR A 96 11.74 -3.44 -22.77
CA TYR A 96 12.13 -2.21 -23.50
C TYR A 96 12.96 -1.30 -22.60
N LEU A 97 14.19 -1.00 -23.03
CA LEU A 97 15.15 -0.17 -22.30
C LEU A 97 14.91 1.33 -22.48
N GLY A 98 14.90 2.08 -21.38
CA GLY A 98 14.67 3.53 -21.35
C GLY A 98 15.92 4.40 -21.25
N ASN A 99 17.09 3.81 -21.00
CA ASN A 99 18.39 4.51 -20.92
C ASN A 99 19.26 4.34 -22.17
N ARG A 100 18.75 3.68 -23.22
CA ARG A 100 19.49 3.40 -24.45
C ARG A 100 19.31 4.53 -25.48
N ASN A 101 20.41 5.00 -26.08
CA ASN A 101 20.36 5.96 -27.18
C ASN A 101 19.74 5.32 -28.43
N ILE A 102 18.78 5.99 -29.05
CA ILE A 102 18.08 5.49 -30.24
C ILE A 102 18.59 6.29 -31.46
N PRO A 103 19.06 5.63 -32.53
CA PRO A 103 19.49 6.31 -33.75
C PRO A 103 18.39 7.21 -34.34
N ALA A 104 18.78 8.39 -34.82
CA ALA A 104 17.86 9.32 -35.45
C ALA A 104 17.27 8.74 -36.75
N GLY A 105 15.99 9.07 -37.03
CA GLY A 105 15.32 8.69 -38.27
C GLY A 105 14.70 7.28 -38.31
N LEU A 106 14.83 6.50 -37.23
CA LEU A 106 14.12 5.21 -37.11
C LEU A 106 12.61 5.40 -37.03
N LYS A 107 11.85 4.52 -37.70
CA LYS A 107 10.40 4.41 -37.50
C LYS A 107 10.14 3.78 -36.12
N GLU A 108 8.94 3.97 -35.58
CA GLU A 108 8.57 3.47 -34.24
C GLU A 108 8.85 1.97 -34.07
N ALA A 109 8.48 1.13 -35.05
CA ALA A 109 8.72 -0.32 -34.97
C ALA A 109 10.22 -0.67 -34.90
N ASP A 110 11.05 -0.02 -35.73
CA ASP A 110 12.49 -0.25 -35.75
C ASP A 110 13.15 0.24 -34.46
N ALA A 111 12.69 1.39 -33.94
CA ALA A 111 13.13 1.93 -32.66
C ALA A 111 12.76 0.98 -31.50
N CYS A 112 11.55 0.41 -31.51
CA CYS A 112 11.13 -0.58 -30.52
C CYS A 112 11.98 -1.84 -30.57
N ASN A 113 12.25 -2.38 -31.76
CA ASN A 113 13.12 -3.53 -31.92
C ASN A 113 14.54 -3.24 -31.41
N TYR A 114 15.07 -2.04 -31.67
CA TYR A 114 16.42 -1.63 -31.25
C TYR A 114 16.61 -1.58 -29.73
N ILE A 115 15.59 -1.15 -28.99
CA ILE A 115 15.63 -1.07 -27.52
C ILE A 115 15.07 -2.31 -26.82
N SER A 116 14.61 -3.31 -27.59
CA SER A 116 13.99 -4.51 -27.05
C SER A 116 15.00 -5.63 -26.79
N HIS A 117 14.74 -6.45 -25.79
CA HIS A 117 15.37 -7.75 -25.62
C HIS A 117 14.35 -8.79 -25.13
N GLU A 118 14.59 -10.05 -25.47
CA GLU A 118 13.82 -11.17 -24.92
C GLU A 118 14.24 -11.41 -23.47
N SER A 119 13.24 -11.55 -22.61
CA SER A 119 13.41 -11.87 -21.19
C SER A 119 12.51 -13.04 -20.82
N LYS A 120 12.84 -13.70 -19.72
CA LYS A 120 12.08 -14.83 -19.17
C LYS A 120 11.93 -14.68 -17.66
N LEU A 121 10.76 -15.05 -17.17
CA LEU A 121 10.51 -15.37 -15.77
C LEU A 121 9.90 -16.77 -15.69
N GLU A 122 9.74 -17.32 -14.50
CA GLU A 122 8.97 -18.54 -14.30
C GLU A 122 7.90 -18.31 -13.25
N TYR A 123 6.66 -18.70 -13.51
CA TYR A 123 5.53 -18.54 -12.60
C TYR A 123 5.03 -19.91 -12.12
N ALA A 124 4.54 -19.97 -10.89
CA ALA A 124 4.00 -21.19 -10.33
C ALA A 124 2.66 -21.53 -11.01
N ASN A 125 2.45 -22.81 -11.34
CA ASN A 125 1.20 -23.28 -11.97
C ASN A 125 -0.02 -23.16 -11.05
N VAL A 126 0.21 -22.95 -9.76
CA VAL A 126 -0.82 -22.81 -8.74
C VAL A 126 -0.92 -21.37 -8.24
N THR A 127 -2.15 -20.90 -8.06
CA THR A 127 -2.45 -19.59 -7.48
C THR A 127 -3.20 -19.74 -6.17
N LYS A 128 -3.01 -18.81 -5.24
CA LYS A 128 -3.75 -18.75 -3.97
C LYS A 128 -4.90 -17.76 -4.11
N PHE A 129 -6.13 -18.20 -3.90
CA PHE A 129 -7.30 -17.31 -3.94
C PHE A 129 -7.43 -16.54 -2.61
N ILE A 130 -7.51 -15.22 -2.68
CA ILE A 130 -7.77 -14.36 -1.52
C ILE A 130 -9.28 -14.32 -1.30
N ARG A 131 -9.78 -15.22 -0.46
CA ARG A 131 -11.22 -15.36 -0.21
C ARG A 131 -11.76 -14.24 0.68
N PRO A 132 -12.79 -13.48 0.24
CA PRO A 132 -13.46 -12.53 1.12
C PRO A 132 -14.31 -13.26 2.17
N ASN A 133 -14.31 -12.77 3.40
CA ASN A 133 -15.22 -13.23 4.45
C ASN A 133 -16.36 -12.22 4.67
N PHE A 134 -17.33 -12.21 3.77
CA PHE A 134 -18.43 -11.24 3.83
C PHE A 134 -19.24 -11.32 5.13
N LYS A 135 -19.38 -12.51 5.73
CA LYS A 135 -20.11 -12.64 7.00
C LYS A 135 -19.41 -11.87 8.11
N VAL A 136 -18.12 -12.14 8.36
CA VAL A 136 -17.36 -11.45 9.41
C VAL A 136 -17.19 -9.96 9.10
N LEU A 137 -16.99 -9.61 7.82
CA LEU A 137 -16.94 -8.20 7.41
C LEU A 137 -18.27 -7.48 7.66
N SER A 138 -19.41 -8.13 7.38
CA SER A 138 -20.72 -7.53 7.67
C SER A 138 -20.91 -7.27 9.15
N GLU A 139 -20.46 -8.18 10.03
CA GLU A 139 -20.48 -7.98 11.48
C GLU A 139 -19.57 -6.82 11.90
N SER A 140 -18.39 -6.69 11.28
CA SER A 140 -17.51 -5.55 11.52
C SER A 140 -18.15 -4.24 11.12
N VAL A 141 -18.79 -4.16 9.95
CA VAL A 141 -19.46 -2.92 9.48
C VAL A 141 -20.55 -2.48 10.44
N LYS A 142 -21.35 -3.42 10.97
CA LYS A 142 -22.41 -3.14 11.96
C LYS A 142 -21.84 -2.51 13.25
N LYS A 143 -20.63 -2.90 13.65
CA LYS A 143 -19.95 -2.42 14.87
C LYS A 143 -19.20 -1.10 14.66
N THR A 144 -18.68 -0.84 13.46
CA THR A 144 -17.84 0.33 13.20
C THR A 144 -18.61 1.64 13.31
N ASP A 145 -19.80 1.72 12.70
CA ASP A 145 -20.63 2.93 12.75
C ASP A 145 -22.13 2.55 12.69
N PRO A 146 -22.96 3.03 13.64
CA PRO A 146 -24.40 2.77 13.63
C PRO A 146 -25.09 3.17 12.31
N ARG A 147 -24.59 4.20 11.61
CA ARG A 147 -25.13 4.66 10.31
C ARG A 147 -25.00 3.57 9.23
N TRP A 148 -23.91 2.81 9.25
CA TRP A 148 -23.73 1.72 8.31
C TRP A 148 -24.64 0.55 8.63
N HIS A 149 -24.90 0.27 9.90
CA HIS A 149 -25.90 -0.74 10.27
C HIS A 149 -27.30 -0.41 9.74
N ASP A 150 -27.73 0.85 9.88
CA ASP A 150 -29.03 1.29 9.36
C ASP A 150 -29.08 1.28 7.84
N PHE A 151 -28.00 1.70 7.17
CA PHE A 151 -27.85 1.55 5.72
C PHE A 151 -27.98 0.08 5.28
N LEU A 152 -27.29 -0.83 5.96
CA LEU A 152 -27.32 -2.27 5.66
C LEU A 152 -28.71 -2.88 5.87
N LYS A 153 -29.42 -2.46 6.93
CA LYS A 153 -30.83 -2.84 7.12
C LYS A 153 -31.71 -2.32 5.98
N GLY A 154 -31.51 -1.06 5.59
CA GLY A 154 -32.27 -0.43 4.50
C GLY A 154 -32.11 -1.17 3.17
N ILE A 155 -30.91 -1.67 2.84
CA ILE A 155 -30.69 -2.45 1.60
C ILE A 155 -31.19 -3.90 1.68
N ALA A 156 -31.32 -4.44 2.90
CA ALA A 156 -31.83 -5.79 3.15
C ALA A 156 -33.37 -5.84 3.16
N GLY A 157 -34.03 -4.74 3.55
CA GLY A 157 -35.50 -4.68 3.66
C GLY A 157 -36.00 -5.64 4.73
N ASP A 158 -36.95 -6.51 4.37
CA ASP A 158 -37.52 -7.52 5.27
C ASP A 158 -36.61 -8.75 5.48
N LYS A 159 -35.52 -8.87 4.72
CA LYS A 159 -34.57 -9.99 4.81
C LYS A 159 -33.47 -9.70 5.82
N SER A 160 -32.73 -10.76 6.19
CA SER A 160 -31.51 -10.57 6.96
C SER A 160 -30.42 -9.93 6.08
N ILE A 161 -29.47 -9.22 6.70
CA ILE A 161 -28.29 -8.69 5.98
C ILE A 161 -27.49 -9.84 5.34
N ASP A 162 -27.46 -11.01 5.99
CA ASP A 162 -26.74 -12.19 5.53
C ASP A 162 -27.32 -12.70 4.19
N ASP A 163 -28.62 -12.54 3.95
CA ASP A 163 -29.27 -12.88 2.67
C ASP A 163 -28.87 -11.95 1.50
N THR A 164 -28.18 -10.84 1.79
CA THR A 164 -27.73 -9.88 0.77
C THR A 164 -26.29 -10.11 0.32
N LEU A 165 -25.50 -10.90 1.05
CA LEU A 165 -24.04 -11.00 0.86
C LEU A 165 -23.68 -11.46 -0.56
N ASP A 166 -24.36 -12.46 -1.10
CA ASP A 166 -24.00 -13.04 -2.41
C ASP A 166 -24.33 -12.13 -3.61
N LYS A 167 -25.20 -11.14 -3.43
CA LYS A 167 -25.71 -10.31 -4.54
C LYS A 167 -25.35 -8.84 -4.45
N LYS A 168 -25.20 -8.32 -3.22
CA LYS A 168 -24.99 -6.89 -2.97
C LYS A 168 -23.59 -6.56 -2.50
N TRP A 169 -22.77 -7.57 -2.18
CA TRP A 169 -21.42 -7.38 -1.68
C TRP A 169 -20.41 -7.92 -2.68
N PHE A 170 -19.40 -7.11 -2.97
CA PHE A 170 -18.35 -7.47 -3.91
C PHE A 170 -17.01 -7.09 -3.32
N MET A 171 -16.00 -7.90 -3.60
CA MET A 171 -14.61 -7.56 -3.30
C MET A 171 -13.94 -7.10 -4.59
N PHE A 172 -13.17 -6.02 -4.51
CA PHE A 172 -12.46 -5.43 -5.64
C PHE A 172 -11.02 -5.22 -5.23
N GLY A 173 -10.09 -5.87 -5.95
CA GLY A 173 -8.63 -5.69 -5.84
C GLY A 173 -8.07 -5.91 -4.43
N SER A 174 -7.22 -6.93 -4.26
CA SER A 174 -6.62 -7.23 -2.95
C SER A 174 -5.13 -6.96 -2.96
N SER A 175 -4.75 -5.86 -2.30
CA SER A 175 -3.36 -5.49 -2.09
C SER A 175 -2.88 -6.11 -0.78
N ALA A 176 -1.74 -6.79 -0.80
CA ALA A 176 -1.25 -7.61 0.30
C ALA A 176 0.24 -7.38 0.53
N GLU A 177 0.68 -7.48 1.78
CA GLU A 177 2.10 -7.44 2.15
C GLU A 177 2.38 -8.39 3.32
N TRP A 178 3.57 -8.97 3.34
CA TRP A 178 4.06 -9.78 4.45
C TRP A 178 4.61 -8.91 5.60
N LEU A 179 4.11 -9.12 6.82
CA LEU A 179 4.67 -8.54 8.03
C LEU A 179 5.50 -9.58 8.76
N GLU A 180 6.82 -9.41 8.70
CA GLU A 180 7.79 -10.30 9.34
C GLU A 180 7.62 -10.28 10.86
N GLU A 181 7.45 -9.12 11.50
CA GLU A 181 7.31 -9.04 12.96
C GLU A 181 6.03 -9.72 13.48
N GLU A 182 5.02 -9.80 12.62
CA GLU A 182 3.71 -10.38 12.93
C GLU A 182 3.53 -11.80 12.38
N GLN A 183 4.48 -12.26 11.56
CA GLN A 183 4.51 -13.55 10.87
C GLN A 183 3.19 -13.86 10.13
N CYS A 184 2.64 -12.85 9.45
CA CYS A 184 1.41 -12.96 8.67
C CYS A 184 1.34 -11.95 7.52
N TYR A 185 0.57 -12.26 6.49
CA TYR A 185 0.17 -11.28 5.48
C TYR A 185 -0.96 -10.41 6.02
N VAL A 186 -0.90 -9.11 5.74
CA VAL A 186 -2.04 -8.20 5.86
C VAL A 186 -2.56 -7.84 4.48
N VAL A 187 -3.88 -7.90 4.32
CA VAL A 187 -4.55 -7.73 3.03
C VAL A 187 -5.61 -6.66 3.15
N TYR A 188 -5.55 -5.67 2.26
CA TYR A 188 -6.50 -4.57 2.19
C TYR A 188 -7.19 -4.59 0.83
N SER A 189 -8.52 -4.65 0.85
CA SER A 189 -9.35 -4.78 -0.35
C SER A 189 -10.48 -3.76 -0.34
N ARG A 190 -10.91 -3.30 -1.52
CA ARG A 190 -12.11 -2.48 -1.61
C ARG A 190 -13.34 -3.39 -1.48
N LEU A 191 -14.07 -3.21 -0.40
CA LEU A 191 -15.36 -3.84 -0.18
C LEU A 191 -16.46 -2.93 -0.76
N ILE A 192 -17.13 -3.39 -1.80
CA ILE A 192 -18.23 -2.70 -2.45
C ILE A 192 -19.55 -3.22 -1.90
N ILE A 193 -20.45 -2.32 -1.53
CA ILE A 193 -21.84 -2.63 -1.20
C ILE A 193 -22.73 -1.86 -2.19
N SER A 194 -23.57 -2.58 -2.94
CA SER A 194 -24.44 -2.01 -3.98
C SER A 194 -25.91 -2.31 -3.70
N LYS A 195 -26.75 -1.27 -3.74
CA LYS A 195 -28.21 -1.41 -3.69
C LYS A 195 -28.77 -2.12 -4.92
N GLU A 196 -28.15 -1.91 -6.07
CA GLU A 196 -28.59 -2.36 -7.39
C GLU A 196 -28.13 -3.77 -7.76
N GLU A 197 -27.47 -4.49 -6.83
CA GLU A 197 -26.87 -5.81 -7.10
C GLU A 197 -25.84 -5.76 -8.24
N ASN A 198 -25.25 -4.58 -8.47
CA ASN A 198 -24.30 -4.32 -9.54
C ASN A 198 -23.04 -3.64 -9.02
N ARG A 199 -21.89 -4.32 -9.18
CA ARG A 199 -20.57 -3.82 -8.78
C ARG A 199 -20.10 -2.60 -9.58
N GLU A 200 -20.65 -2.33 -10.77
CA GLU A 200 -20.39 -1.11 -11.54
C GLU A 200 -21.04 0.14 -10.90
N HIS A 201 -22.06 -0.06 -10.07
CA HIS A 201 -22.81 0.98 -9.39
C HIS A 201 -22.72 0.79 -7.86
N PRO A 202 -21.53 1.03 -7.27
CA PRO A 202 -21.34 0.95 -5.82
C PRO A 202 -22.18 2.01 -5.12
N SER A 203 -22.94 1.60 -4.10
CA SER A 203 -23.64 2.53 -3.21
C SER A 203 -22.75 3.02 -2.08
N ILE A 204 -21.85 2.18 -1.56
CA ILE A 204 -20.72 2.62 -0.73
C ILE A 204 -19.51 1.72 -0.99
N SER A 205 -18.33 2.23 -0.73
CA SER A 205 -17.08 1.47 -0.69
C SER A 205 -16.42 1.61 0.66
N LEU A 206 -15.85 0.52 1.16
CA LEU A 206 -15.15 0.42 2.43
C LEU A 206 -13.79 -0.26 2.20
N VAL A 207 -12.87 -0.14 3.15
CA VAL A 207 -11.61 -0.91 3.11
C VAL A 207 -11.72 -2.11 4.06
N ALA A 208 -11.87 -3.30 3.48
CA ALA A 208 -11.76 -4.55 4.23
C ALA A 208 -10.29 -4.85 4.52
N ALA A 209 -10.01 -5.27 5.75
CA ALA A 209 -8.68 -5.61 6.23
C ALA A 209 -8.72 -7.05 6.77
N GLN A 210 -7.94 -7.95 6.15
CA GLN A 210 -7.84 -9.37 6.51
C GLN A 210 -6.38 -9.71 6.85
N ALA A 211 -6.17 -10.79 7.60
CA ALA A 211 -4.83 -11.31 7.91
C ALA A 211 -4.76 -12.79 7.53
N PHE A 212 -3.65 -13.23 6.97
CA PHE A 212 -3.44 -14.62 6.53
C PHE A 212 -2.09 -15.14 7.03
N ASP A 213 -2.03 -16.43 7.36
CA ASP A 213 -0.75 -17.07 7.69
C ASP A 213 0.10 -17.32 6.44
N LYS A 214 1.30 -17.87 6.64
CA LYS A 214 2.26 -18.25 5.58
C LYS A 214 1.73 -19.27 4.56
N ASP A 215 0.62 -19.93 4.85
CA ASP A 215 -0.05 -20.89 3.95
C ASP A 215 -1.32 -20.29 3.32
N TRP A 216 -1.50 -18.96 3.42
CA TRP A 216 -2.65 -18.20 2.92
C TRP A 216 -3.99 -18.63 3.55
N LYS A 217 -3.97 -19.10 4.81
CA LYS A 217 -5.18 -19.35 5.60
C LYS A 217 -5.51 -18.12 6.45
N GLU A 218 -6.76 -17.65 6.35
CA GLU A 218 -7.21 -16.48 7.10
C GLU A 218 -7.12 -16.70 8.62
N ILE A 219 -6.60 -15.71 9.34
CA ILE A 219 -6.42 -15.73 10.80
C ILE A 219 -7.52 -14.89 11.45
N TYR A 220 -8.48 -15.55 12.09
CA TYR A 220 -9.54 -14.88 12.85
C TYR A 220 -9.05 -14.42 14.22
N GLY A 221 -9.32 -13.16 14.54
CA GLY A 221 -8.95 -12.57 15.82
C GLY A 221 -7.46 -12.21 15.93
N LYS A 222 -6.70 -12.17 14.82
CA LYS A 222 -5.30 -11.70 14.83
C LYS A 222 -5.29 -10.28 15.40
N ARG A 223 -4.55 -10.09 16.49
CA ARG A 223 -4.37 -8.80 17.17
C ARG A 223 -2.98 -8.27 16.84
N ILE A 224 -2.92 -7.07 16.27
CA ILE A 224 -1.67 -6.33 16.05
C ILE A 224 -1.73 -5.08 16.91
N LYS A 225 -0.68 -4.83 17.70
CA LYS A 225 -0.63 -3.69 18.63
C LYS A 225 -0.64 -2.37 17.85
N TYR A 226 -1.29 -1.36 18.40
CA TYR A 226 -1.08 0.00 17.93
C TYR A 226 0.31 0.48 18.33
N ILE A 227 1.05 1.05 17.39
CA ILE A 227 2.43 1.51 17.63
C ILE A 227 2.49 2.84 18.38
N ASP A 228 1.37 3.56 18.47
CA ASP A 228 1.24 4.89 19.07
C ASP A 228 0.40 4.90 20.36
N VAL A 229 0.14 3.72 20.93
CA VAL A 229 -0.57 3.56 22.22
C VAL A 229 0.16 2.54 23.08
N GLU A 230 0.54 2.95 24.29
CA GLU A 230 1.12 2.03 25.26
C GLU A 230 0.07 1.05 25.80
N THR A 231 0.42 -0.23 25.82
CA THR A 231 -0.44 -1.27 26.39
C THR A 231 -0.20 -1.34 27.90
N PRO A 232 -1.25 -1.22 28.75
CA PRO A 232 -1.09 -1.32 30.21
C PRO A 232 -0.57 -2.69 30.62
N GLU A 233 0.33 -2.72 31.61
CA GLU A 233 0.86 -3.97 32.19
C GLU A 233 -0.24 -4.82 32.83
N ASN A 234 -1.27 -4.19 33.39
CA ASN A 234 -2.39 -4.86 34.07
C ASN A 234 -3.53 -5.27 33.13
N LEU A 235 -3.32 -5.34 31.81
CA LEU A 235 -4.38 -5.67 30.85
C LEU A 235 -5.03 -7.03 31.15
N ASP A 236 -4.24 -8.03 31.55
CA ASP A 236 -4.76 -9.36 31.93
C ASP A 236 -5.62 -9.33 33.20
N GLU A 237 -5.27 -8.46 34.15
CA GLU A 237 -6.06 -8.24 35.36
C GLU A 237 -7.38 -7.55 35.02
N GLN A 238 -7.37 -6.60 34.08
CA GLN A 238 -8.60 -5.97 33.58
C GLN A 238 -9.52 -6.99 32.89
N PHE A 239 -8.98 -7.93 32.12
CA PHE A 239 -9.80 -9.01 31.56
C PHE A 239 -10.43 -9.90 32.62
N LYS A 240 -9.69 -10.26 33.68
CA LYS A 240 -10.23 -11.03 34.82
C LYS A 240 -11.29 -10.23 35.59
N ALA A 241 -11.08 -8.93 35.78
CA ALA A 241 -12.05 -8.06 36.44
C ALA A 241 -13.38 -8.01 35.67
N ILE A 242 -13.34 -8.03 34.33
CA ILE A 242 -14.56 -8.13 33.51
C ILE A 242 -15.27 -9.48 33.74
N GLU A 243 -14.54 -10.59 33.80
CA GLU A 243 -15.16 -11.92 34.07
C GLU A 243 -15.84 -11.97 35.44
N MET A 244 -15.21 -11.38 36.46
CA MET A 244 -15.77 -11.27 37.81
C MET A 244 -16.98 -10.34 37.83
N LYS A 245 -16.92 -9.19 37.15
CA LYS A 245 -18.02 -8.22 37.04
C LYS A 245 -19.32 -8.85 36.50
N TYR A 246 -19.21 -9.78 35.56
CA TYR A 246 -20.36 -10.48 34.96
C TYR A 246 -20.65 -11.85 35.58
N ASN A 247 -19.98 -12.23 36.68
CA ASN A 247 -20.16 -13.51 37.36
C ASN A 247 -20.05 -14.73 36.42
N LEU A 248 -19.10 -14.73 35.48
CA LEU A 248 -18.99 -15.80 34.47
C LEU A 248 -18.52 -17.15 35.04
N THR A 249 -18.02 -17.16 36.28
CA THR A 249 -17.57 -18.36 36.99
C THR A 249 -18.70 -19.06 37.75
N GLU A 250 -19.90 -18.48 37.77
CA GLU A 250 -21.07 -19.03 38.47
C GLU A 250 -21.63 -20.23 37.70
N SER A 251 -21.70 -21.39 38.35
CA SER A 251 -22.22 -22.61 37.73
C SER A 251 -23.74 -22.65 37.79
N CYS A 252 -24.40 -22.81 36.64
CA CYS A 252 -25.84 -23.12 36.60
C CYS A 252 -26.18 -24.53 37.13
N MET A 253 -25.20 -25.34 37.56
CA MET A 253 -25.42 -26.63 38.21
C MET A 253 -24.47 -26.86 39.41
N PRO A 254 -24.98 -26.84 40.65
CA PRO A 254 -24.34 -27.52 41.76
C PRO A 254 -24.62 -29.04 41.63
N GLY A 255 -23.69 -29.80 41.06
CA GLY A 255 -23.55 -31.23 41.38
C GLY A 255 -24.29 -32.31 40.57
N LYS A 256 -24.77 -32.09 39.32
CA LYS A 256 -25.27 -33.21 38.47
C LYS A 256 -24.85 -33.08 36.99
N SER A 257 -24.54 -34.19 36.34
CA SER A 257 -24.17 -34.25 34.91
C SER A 257 -25.41 -34.29 34.00
N ALA A 258 -25.37 -33.57 32.88
CA ALA A 258 -26.47 -33.35 31.92
C ALA A 258 -27.01 -34.59 31.16
N LYS A 259 -26.76 -35.82 31.61
CA LYS A 259 -27.08 -37.07 30.87
C LYS A 259 -28.28 -37.87 31.38
N THR A 260 -29.02 -37.40 32.37
CA THR A 260 -30.23 -38.08 32.87
C THR A 260 -31.24 -37.06 33.35
N LEU A 261 -32.11 -36.57 32.46
CA LEU A 261 -33.30 -35.82 32.86
C LEU A 261 -34.50 -36.18 31.94
N PRO A 262 -35.71 -36.42 32.50
CA PRO A 262 -36.89 -36.87 31.75
C PRO A 262 -37.60 -35.71 31.02
N LYS A 263 -38.26 -36.00 29.89
CA LYS A 263 -39.00 -35.05 29.05
C LYS A 263 -40.37 -34.63 29.60
N ASN A 264 -40.49 -34.29 30.88
CA ASN A 264 -41.75 -33.78 31.45
C ASN A 264 -41.59 -32.34 31.97
N LYS A 265 -42.66 -31.55 31.83
CA LYS A 265 -42.81 -30.14 32.24
C LYS A 265 -42.58 -29.96 33.75
N ASP A 266 -41.34 -29.97 34.17
CA ASP A 266 -40.90 -29.77 35.55
C ASP A 266 -40.46 -28.30 35.72
N PRO A 267 -40.98 -27.53 36.68
CA PRO A 267 -40.52 -26.15 36.96
C PRO A 267 -39.01 -26.04 37.19
N GLN A 268 -38.34 -27.12 37.60
CA GLN A 268 -36.87 -27.15 37.75
C GLN A 268 -36.13 -27.10 36.40
N PHE A 269 -36.76 -27.52 35.30
CA PHE A 269 -36.23 -27.38 33.93
C PHE A 269 -36.34 -25.93 33.43
N ASP A 270 -37.45 -25.24 33.73
CA ASP A 270 -37.67 -23.84 33.35
C ASP A 270 -36.69 -22.90 34.07
N GLU A 271 -36.37 -23.15 35.34
CA GLU A 271 -35.35 -22.39 36.09
C GLU A 271 -33.93 -22.59 35.53
N GLN A 272 -33.60 -23.81 35.10
CA GLN A 272 -32.30 -24.11 34.49
C GLN A 272 -32.15 -23.45 33.12
N GLU A 273 -33.17 -23.53 32.27
CA GLU A 273 -33.18 -22.84 30.97
C GLU A 273 -33.07 -21.32 31.15
N HIS A 274 -33.74 -20.78 32.17
CA HIS A 274 -33.62 -19.37 32.52
C HIS A 274 -32.21 -18.99 32.98
N CYS A 275 -31.56 -19.80 33.84
CA CYS A 275 -30.16 -19.58 34.24
C CYS A 275 -29.21 -19.58 33.05
N LEU A 276 -29.35 -20.56 32.15
CA LEU A 276 -28.51 -20.66 30.95
C LEU A 276 -28.67 -19.43 30.05
N LYS A 277 -29.90 -18.96 29.81
CA LYS A 277 -30.15 -17.73 29.04
C LYS A 277 -29.54 -16.49 29.69
N GLN A 278 -29.64 -16.37 31.02
CA GLN A 278 -29.01 -15.26 31.74
C GLN A 278 -27.48 -15.33 31.68
N LEU A 279 -26.90 -16.53 31.81
CA LEU A 279 -25.46 -16.74 31.72
C LEU A 279 -24.95 -16.43 30.32
N GLU A 280 -25.66 -16.84 29.26
CA GLU A 280 -25.37 -16.46 27.87
C GLU A 280 -25.41 -14.94 27.66
N ALA A 281 -26.41 -14.25 28.21
CA ALA A 281 -26.50 -12.79 28.14
C ALA A 281 -25.32 -12.11 28.85
N ARG A 282 -24.93 -12.61 30.03
CA ARG A 282 -23.74 -12.15 30.77
C ARG A 282 -22.45 -12.39 29.98
N PHE A 283 -22.27 -13.58 29.40
CA PHE A 283 -21.14 -13.89 28.52
C PHE A 283 -21.06 -12.94 27.34
N LYS A 284 -22.20 -12.59 26.74
CA LYS A 284 -22.25 -11.64 25.63
C LYS A 284 -21.80 -10.25 26.06
N MET A 285 -22.33 -9.71 27.16
CA MET A 285 -21.94 -8.39 27.67
C MET A 285 -20.45 -8.34 28.06
N ALA A 286 -19.96 -9.39 28.73
CA ALA A 286 -18.54 -9.50 29.08
C ALA A 286 -17.64 -9.56 27.85
N LYS A 287 -18.07 -10.29 26.81
CA LYS A 287 -17.35 -10.37 25.54
C LYS A 287 -17.30 -9.00 24.86
N GLU A 288 -18.40 -8.26 24.80
CA GLU A 288 -18.47 -6.91 24.23
C GLU A 288 -17.51 -5.95 24.96
N GLU A 289 -17.54 -5.92 26.29
CA GLU A 289 -16.63 -5.06 27.08
C GLU A 289 -15.15 -5.45 26.91
N LYS A 290 -14.84 -6.75 26.80
CA LYS A 290 -13.48 -7.21 26.48
C LYS A 290 -13.05 -6.77 25.08
N GLU A 291 -13.94 -6.86 24.09
CA GLU A 291 -13.67 -6.42 22.72
C GLU A 291 -13.40 -4.90 22.66
N GLU A 292 -14.17 -4.09 23.40
CA GLU A 292 -13.93 -2.65 23.53
C GLU A 292 -12.58 -2.34 24.17
N LEU A 293 -12.20 -3.08 25.21
CA LEU A 293 -10.89 -2.95 25.85
C LEU A 293 -9.75 -3.33 24.89
N ILE A 294 -9.89 -4.42 24.15
CA ILE A 294 -8.91 -4.83 23.12
C ILE A 294 -8.79 -3.75 22.04
N ALA A 295 -9.89 -3.17 21.58
CA ALA A 295 -9.94 -2.15 20.52
C ALA A 295 -9.24 -0.82 20.90
N LYS A 296 -8.91 -0.61 22.18
CA LYS A 296 -8.08 0.51 22.64
C LYS A 296 -6.60 0.32 22.29
N TYR A 297 -6.11 -0.92 22.28
CA TYR A 297 -4.67 -1.23 22.19
C TYR A 297 -4.30 -2.04 20.94
N TYR A 298 -5.27 -2.67 20.30
CA TYR A 298 -5.02 -3.56 19.17
C TYR A 298 -5.94 -3.26 17.98
N ARG A 299 -5.39 -3.44 16.78
CA ARG A 299 -6.15 -3.70 15.57
C ARG A 299 -6.44 -5.20 15.50
N VAL A 300 -7.72 -5.56 15.39
CA VAL A 300 -8.16 -6.96 15.27
C VAL A 300 -8.54 -7.25 13.82
N TYR A 301 -8.09 -8.38 13.28
CA TYR A 301 -8.41 -8.85 11.93
C TYR A 301 -9.28 -10.12 11.98
N PRO A 302 -10.14 -10.35 10.96
CA PRO A 302 -10.49 -9.40 9.90
C PRO A 302 -11.43 -8.29 10.40
N THR A 303 -11.41 -7.13 9.75
CA THR A 303 -12.23 -5.96 10.10
C THR A 303 -12.43 -5.04 8.89
N VAL A 304 -13.24 -4.00 9.05
CA VAL A 304 -13.34 -2.88 8.10
C VAL A 304 -12.70 -1.65 8.74
N LEU A 305 -11.82 -0.97 8.00
CA LEU A 305 -11.19 0.27 8.48
C LEU A 305 -12.24 1.38 8.62
N ASP A 306 -12.21 2.05 9.76
CA ASP A 306 -13.08 3.18 10.06
C ASP A 306 -12.57 4.44 9.34
N ILE A 307 -13.03 4.62 8.10
CA ILE A 307 -12.70 5.76 7.24
C ILE A 307 -13.96 6.61 7.11
N PRO A 308 -13.95 7.87 7.58
CA PRO A 308 -15.13 8.73 7.53
C PRO A 308 -15.37 9.24 6.11
N PHE A 309 -16.63 9.22 5.68
CA PHE A 309 -17.11 9.87 4.47
C PHE A 309 -18.60 10.22 4.62
N LYS A 310 -19.18 10.83 3.58
CA LYS A 310 -20.60 11.20 3.55
C LYS A 310 -21.49 9.98 3.81
N ALA A 311 -22.35 10.07 4.82
CA ALA A 311 -23.24 8.98 5.23
C ALA A 311 -24.74 9.29 5.01
N THR A 312 -25.08 10.43 4.43
CA THR A 312 -26.47 10.86 4.17
C THR A 312 -26.66 11.38 2.75
N GLY A 313 -27.92 11.48 2.30
CA GLY A 313 -28.27 11.93 0.95
C GLY A 313 -27.95 10.88 -0.11
N ASN A 314 -27.60 11.32 -1.33
CA ASN A 314 -27.09 10.39 -2.33
C ASN A 314 -25.70 9.87 -1.90
N LEU A 315 -25.58 8.55 -1.83
CA LEU A 315 -24.39 7.80 -1.44
C LEU A 315 -23.67 7.16 -2.64
N ASP A 316 -24.20 7.22 -3.85
CA ASP A 316 -23.60 6.58 -5.02
C ASP A 316 -22.10 6.95 -5.14
N TYR A 317 -21.26 5.93 -5.30
CA TYR A 317 -19.79 6.05 -5.41
C TYR A 317 -19.09 6.71 -4.21
N MET A 318 -19.68 6.71 -3.02
CA MET A 318 -19.05 7.24 -1.82
C MET A 318 -18.12 6.22 -1.13
N GLY A 319 -17.09 6.75 -0.46
CA GLY A 319 -16.15 5.97 0.34
C GLY A 319 -14.81 5.66 -0.35
N PRO A 320 -13.87 5.04 0.36
CA PRO A 320 -12.53 4.72 -0.14
C PRO A 320 -12.51 3.73 -1.30
N GLU A 321 -11.66 4.00 -2.29
CA GLU A 321 -11.46 3.20 -3.50
C GLU A 321 -9.98 2.83 -3.73
N ASP A 322 -9.76 1.69 -4.37
CA ASP A 322 -8.46 1.19 -4.85
C ASP A 322 -7.32 1.22 -3.80
N PRO A 323 -7.48 0.54 -2.64
CA PRO A 323 -6.44 0.52 -1.62
C PRO A 323 -5.16 -0.14 -2.16
N LYS A 324 -4.03 0.55 -2.00
CA LYS A 324 -2.68 0.06 -2.25
C LYS A 324 -1.93 0.06 -0.93
N ILE A 325 -1.14 -0.97 -0.69
CA ILE A 325 -0.33 -1.05 0.52
C ILE A 325 1.15 -0.98 0.17
N LEU A 326 1.93 -0.43 1.08
CA LEU A 326 3.37 -0.61 1.19
C LEU A 326 3.74 -0.78 2.67
N ILE A 327 4.85 -1.47 2.92
CA ILE A 327 5.44 -1.56 4.26
C ILE A 327 6.62 -0.61 4.35
N ARG A 328 6.70 0.13 5.45
CA ARG A 328 7.92 0.84 5.84
C ARG A 328 8.45 0.30 7.16
N ARG A 329 9.71 0.61 7.46
CA ARG A 329 10.20 0.62 8.85
C ARG A 329 10.12 2.04 9.37
N ASN A 330 9.51 2.23 10.53
CA ASN A 330 9.51 3.53 11.21
C ASN A 330 10.89 3.80 11.85
N HIS A 331 11.05 4.95 12.49
CA HIS A 331 12.31 5.31 13.16
C HIS A 331 12.73 4.30 14.23
N ASP A 332 11.76 3.70 14.92
CA ASP A 332 11.99 2.71 15.97
C ASP A 332 12.24 1.30 15.41
N GLY A 333 12.37 1.18 14.08
CA GLY A 333 12.65 -0.06 13.36
C GLY A 333 11.45 -0.96 13.15
N GLN A 334 10.25 -0.62 13.66
CA GLN A 334 9.04 -1.43 13.57
C GLN A 334 8.43 -1.38 12.16
N GLN A 335 7.87 -2.49 11.71
CA GLN A 335 7.12 -2.54 10.47
C GLN A 335 5.78 -1.82 10.60
N GLU A 336 5.53 -0.89 9.69
CA GLU A 336 4.28 -0.13 9.65
C GLU A 336 3.68 -0.18 8.23
N PRO A 337 2.48 -0.75 8.05
CA PRO A 337 1.76 -0.67 6.79
C PRO A 337 1.21 0.73 6.55
N ILE A 338 1.32 1.19 5.30
CA ILE A 338 0.70 2.42 4.81
C ILE A 338 -0.30 2.01 3.74
N VAL A 339 -1.58 2.34 3.91
CA VAL A 339 -2.61 2.06 2.92
C VAL A 339 -3.02 3.34 2.23
N VAL A 340 -2.72 3.44 0.94
CA VAL A 340 -3.05 4.57 0.06
C VAL A 340 -4.33 4.27 -0.69
N TYR A 341 -5.28 5.20 -0.70
CA TYR A 341 -6.55 5.03 -1.40
C TYR A 341 -7.05 6.36 -1.96
N ASN A 342 -8.01 6.32 -2.87
CA ASN A 342 -8.66 7.52 -3.40
C ASN A 342 -10.11 7.59 -2.93
N MET A 343 -10.66 8.79 -2.75
CA MET A 343 -12.04 8.98 -2.30
C MET A 343 -12.56 10.35 -2.73
N GLN A 344 -13.86 10.43 -3.01
CA GLN A 344 -14.53 11.73 -3.16
C GLN A 344 -14.61 12.42 -1.80
N ASP A 345 -14.00 13.59 -1.68
CA ASP A 345 -14.04 14.40 -0.46
C ASP A 345 -14.95 15.61 -0.63
N ASN A 346 -15.85 15.83 0.33
CA ASN A 346 -16.81 16.93 0.27
C ASN A 346 -16.20 18.27 0.70
N ASN A 347 -15.18 18.28 1.55
CA ASN A 347 -14.53 19.51 2.00
C ASN A 347 -13.76 20.17 0.84
N TYR A 348 -13.26 19.35 -0.08
CA TYR A 348 -12.53 19.82 -1.26
C TYR A 348 -13.34 19.74 -2.56
N GLU A 349 -14.58 19.23 -2.51
CA GLU A 349 -15.48 19.00 -3.66
C GLU A 349 -14.83 18.25 -4.83
N GLN A 350 -13.86 17.38 -4.55
CA GLN A 350 -13.11 16.64 -5.55
C GLN A 350 -12.60 15.30 -5.02
N ARG A 351 -12.20 14.42 -5.94
CA ARG A 351 -11.53 13.17 -5.61
C ARG A 351 -10.07 13.44 -5.25
N LEU A 352 -9.68 13.04 -4.04
CA LEU A 352 -8.33 13.17 -3.50
C LEU A 352 -7.71 11.80 -3.21
N MET A 353 -6.40 11.81 -2.97
CA MET A 353 -5.69 10.66 -2.39
C MET A 353 -5.59 10.81 -0.88
N PHE A 354 -5.62 9.69 -0.18
CA PHE A 354 -5.53 9.59 1.26
C PHE A 354 -4.56 8.46 1.63
N VAL A 355 -4.05 8.55 2.86
CA VAL A 355 -3.35 7.47 3.55
C VAL A 355 -4.13 7.11 4.79
N VAL A 356 -4.22 5.82 5.11
CA VAL A 356 -4.54 5.33 6.44
C VAL A 356 -3.38 4.47 6.96
N LEU A 357 -3.00 4.70 8.22
CA LEU A 357 -2.01 3.95 8.97
C LEU A 357 -2.75 2.99 9.92
N PRO A 358 -3.11 1.76 9.48
CA PRO A 358 -4.09 0.93 10.17
C PRO A 358 -3.63 0.40 11.53
N HIS A 359 -2.33 0.45 11.79
CA HIS A 359 -1.70 0.10 13.08
C HIS A 359 -1.36 1.32 13.94
N ARG A 360 -1.95 2.48 13.62
CA ARG A 360 -2.04 3.63 14.52
C ARG A 360 -3.47 3.85 15.01
N LYS A 361 -3.60 4.36 16.22
CA LYS A 361 -4.90 4.74 16.82
C LYS A 361 -5.14 6.23 16.75
N ILE A 362 -4.10 7.05 16.91
CA ILE A 362 -4.21 8.50 17.02
C ILE A 362 -4.12 9.09 15.61
N ASN A 363 -5.21 9.72 15.14
CA ASN A 363 -5.30 10.36 13.82
C ASN A 363 -4.67 9.52 12.68
N PRO A 364 -5.13 8.28 12.44
CA PRO A 364 -4.47 7.37 11.51
C PRO A 364 -4.67 7.75 10.04
N ILE A 365 -5.59 8.66 9.72
CA ILE A 365 -5.96 9.04 8.35
C ILE A 365 -5.34 10.39 8.01
N VAL A 366 -4.70 10.47 6.85
CA VAL A 366 -3.98 11.65 6.37
C VAL A 366 -4.42 11.96 4.93
N PRO A 367 -5.15 13.06 4.69
CA PRO A 367 -5.49 13.50 3.35
C PRO A 367 -4.23 14.03 2.65
N LEU A 368 -3.93 13.55 1.44
CA LEU A 368 -2.77 14.02 0.67
C LEU A 368 -3.17 15.28 -0.10
N VAL A 369 -2.64 16.42 0.33
CA VAL A 369 -3.01 17.75 -0.16
C VAL A 369 -1.78 18.55 -0.55
N ASP A 370 -1.96 19.49 -1.46
CA ASP A 370 -0.92 20.43 -1.86
C ASP A 370 -1.32 21.85 -1.40
N LYS A 371 -0.34 22.61 -0.88
CA LYS A 371 -0.52 24.01 -0.46
C LYS A 371 0.03 25.02 -1.45
N GLU A 372 0.94 24.61 -2.32
CA GLU A 372 1.71 25.51 -3.18
C GLU A 372 1.36 25.32 -4.66
N TYR A 373 0.78 24.17 -5.04
CA TYR A 373 0.32 23.91 -6.39
C TYR A 373 -1.06 23.25 -6.39
N LYS A 374 -1.88 23.59 -7.39
CA LYS A 374 -3.14 22.89 -7.61
C LYS A 374 -2.80 21.51 -8.18
N ILE A 375 -2.70 20.48 -7.34
CA ILE A 375 -2.84 19.10 -7.82
C ILE A 375 -4.27 19.00 -8.37
N GLY A 376 -4.42 19.35 -9.65
CA GLY A 376 -5.71 19.52 -10.31
C GLY A 376 -6.24 18.21 -10.89
N GLY A 377 -7.55 18.16 -11.10
CA GLY A 377 -8.23 17.04 -11.73
C GLY A 377 -8.47 15.86 -10.78
N THR A 378 -9.07 14.80 -11.33
CA THR A 378 -9.41 13.58 -10.59
C THR A 378 -8.14 12.84 -10.15
N GLN A 379 -7.86 12.81 -8.85
CA GLN A 379 -6.71 12.08 -8.31
C GLN A 379 -7.01 10.58 -8.21
N LYS A 380 -6.20 9.76 -8.88
CA LYS A 380 -6.29 8.29 -8.87
C LYS A 380 -5.01 7.66 -9.43
N ASN A 381 -4.81 6.37 -9.18
CA ASN A 381 -3.69 5.56 -9.67
C ASN A 381 -2.29 6.04 -9.25
N TRP A 382 -2.16 6.82 -8.18
CA TRP A 382 -0.84 7.16 -7.63
C TRP A 382 -0.16 5.89 -7.13
N THR A 383 1.15 5.80 -7.34
CA THR A 383 1.94 4.61 -7.00
C THR A 383 2.93 4.93 -5.90
N PRO A 384 2.72 4.46 -4.66
CA PRO A 384 3.57 4.81 -3.55
C PRO A 384 4.89 4.05 -3.52
N PHE A 385 5.90 4.63 -2.87
CA PHE A 385 7.18 4.01 -2.54
C PHE A 385 7.86 4.70 -1.36
N ILE A 386 8.86 4.02 -0.79
CA ILE A 386 9.72 4.55 0.28
C ILE A 386 11.10 4.88 -0.27
N HIS A 387 11.60 6.04 0.14
CA HIS A 387 12.96 6.49 -0.09
C HIS A 387 13.77 6.40 1.21
N GLU A 388 15.10 6.27 1.10
CA GLU A 388 15.96 6.34 2.28
C GLU A 388 15.83 7.71 2.98
N GLY A 389 15.81 7.69 4.32
CA GLY A 389 15.60 8.88 5.15
C GLY A 389 14.14 9.34 5.27
N ASP A 390 13.17 8.55 4.80
CA ASP A 390 11.74 8.86 5.00
C ASP A 390 11.26 8.63 6.43
N ALA A 391 11.95 7.81 7.23
CA ALA A 391 11.73 7.68 8.66
C ALA A 391 12.59 8.72 9.42
N THR A 392 11.99 9.46 10.35
CA THR A 392 12.66 10.56 11.07
C THR A 392 12.62 10.37 12.58
N SER A 393 13.65 10.86 13.28
CA SER A 393 13.85 10.71 14.73
C SER A 393 13.25 11.83 15.57
N ASP A 394 12.60 12.80 14.94
CA ASP A 394 12.13 14.06 15.53
C ASP A 394 10.68 14.01 16.02
N GLY A 395 10.11 12.81 16.14
CA GLY A 395 8.69 12.59 16.48
C GLY A 395 7.73 12.79 15.31
N SER A 396 8.22 13.15 14.11
CA SER A 396 7.42 13.12 12.89
C SER A 396 7.11 11.68 12.47
N ARG A 397 5.97 11.50 11.85
CA ARG A 397 5.59 10.25 11.16
C ARG A 397 6.35 10.06 9.86
N GLY A 398 7.28 10.94 9.51
CA GLY A 398 8.10 10.83 8.32
C GLY A 398 7.35 11.12 7.03
N PHE A 399 7.82 10.51 5.95
CA PHE A 399 7.37 10.79 4.59
C PHE A 399 7.05 9.52 3.81
N MET A 400 6.32 9.69 2.72
CA MET A 400 6.24 8.72 1.63
C MET A 400 6.40 9.45 0.31
N HIS A 401 6.83 8.71 -0.71
CA HIS A 401 6.89 9.21 -2.07
C HIS A 401 5.80 8.56 -2.92
N VAL A 402 5.36 9.27 -3.96
CA VAL A 402 4.41 8.73 -4.95
C VAL A 402 4.84 9.08 -6.36
N VAL A 403 4.78 8.09 -7.24
CA VAL A 403 4.77 8.30 -8.69
C VAL A 403 3.35 8.71 -9.07
N GLN A 404 3.18 9.97 -9.45
CA GLN A 404 1.88 10.49 -9.88
C GLN A 404 1.64 10.19 -11.37
N HIS A 405 2.68 10.32 -12.20
CA HIS A 405 2.66 9.98 -13.61
C HIS A 405 3.83 9.07 -13.95
N MET A 406 3.59 8.01 -14.74
CA MET A 406 4.64 7.08 -15.19
C MET A 406 5.46 7.69 -16.33
N SER A 407 4.81 8.39 -17.28
CA SER A 407 5.43 8.95 -18.48
C SER A 407 4.71 10.23 -18.94
N PRO A 408 5.37 11.42 -18.93
CA PRO A 408 6.69 11.66 -18.33
C PRO A 408 6.61 11.49 -16.81
N THR A 409 7.70 11.06 -16.18
CA THR A 409 7.69 10.70 -14.76
C THR A 409 7.57 11.93 -13.85
N SER A 410 6.64 11.89 -12.89
CA SER A 410 6.54 12.90 -11.83
C SER A 410 6.43 12.26 -10.45
N ILE A 411 7.17 12.82 -9.49
CA ILE A 411 7.33 12.30 -8.14
C ILE A 411 6.96 13.38 -7.12
N LEU A 412 6.04 13.04 -6.21
CA LEU A 412 5.72 13.85 -5.04
C LEU A 412 6.34 13.22 -3.79
N LYS A 413 6.82 14.06 -2.87
CA LYS A 413 7.12 13.70 -1.49
C LYS A 413 6.01 14.24 -0.59
N CYS A 414 5.38 13.38 0.19
CA CYS A 414 4.25 13.71 1.05
C CYS A 414 4.57 13.45 2.53
N SER A 415 4.27 14.40 3.40
CA SER A 415 4.38 14.23 4.85
C SER A 415 3.25 13.34 5.36
N LEU A 416 3.58 12.38 6.23
CA LEU A 416 2.60 11.50 6.88
C LEU A 416 2.04 12.09 8.18
N ASP A 417 2.47 13.28 8.58
CA ASP A 417 1.89 14.03 9.70
C ASP A 417 0.68 14.85 9.28
N ASN A 418 0.83 15.57 8.17
CA ASN A 418 -0.12 16.60 7.75
C ASN A 418 -0.54 16.50 6.28
N GLY A 419 -0.05 15.49 5.56
CA GLY A 419 -0.45 15.20 4.19
C GLY A 419 0.05 16.17 3.13
N LYS A 420 0.87 17.17 3.50
CA LYS A 420 1.42 18.12 2.53
C LYS A 420 2.36 17.41 1.56
N CYS A 421 2.04 17.49 0.28
CA CYS A 421 2.83 16.96 -0.82
C CYS A 421 3.57 18.07 -1.57
N LYS A 422 4.80 17.79 -2.03
CA LYS A 422 5.57 18.66 -2.92
C LYS A 422 6.22 17.86 -4.04
N TYR A 423 6.32 18.43 -5.24
CA TYR A 423 7.12 17.83 -6.31
C TYR A 423 8.59 17.85 -5.90
N ILE A 424 9.21 16.66 -5.92
CA ILE A 424 10.67 16.54 -5.86
C ILE A 424 11.26 16.30 -7.25
N PHE A 425 10.44 15.81 -8.18
CA PHE A 425 10.81 15.62 -9.57
C PHE A 425 9.58 15.72 -10.47
N ASP A 426 9.72 16.41 -11.60
CA ASP A 426 8.68 16.55 -12.61
C ASP A 426 9.33 16.65 -13.99
N ALA A 427 9.40 15.53 -14.70
CA ALA A 427 10.03 15.46 -16.01
C ALA A 427 9.32 16.36 -17.05
N ALA A 428 8.02 16.65 -16.90
CA ALA A 428 7.30 17.52 -17.84
C ALA A 428 7.79 18.98 -17.80
N LYS A 429 8.49 19.40 -16.74
CA LYS A 429 9.13 20.73 -16.65
C LYS A 429 10.41 20.84 -17.49
N ILE A 430 10.94 19.72 -17.98
CA ILE A 430 12.07 19.72 -18.92
C ILE A 430 11.50 20.02 -20.31
N PRO A 431 11.94 21.08 -21.01
CA PRO A 431 11.29 21.53 -22.27
C PRO A 431 11.16 20.45 -23.34
N SER A 432 12.15 19.55 -23.47
CA SER A 432 12.13 18.45 -24.43
C SER A 432 11.16 17.32 -24.07
N LEU A 433 10.69 17.25 -22.82
CA LEU A 433 9.84 16.18 -22.30
C LEU A 433 8.38 16.58 -22.08
N LYS A 434 8.03 17.85 -22.30
CA LYS A 434 6.69 18.39 -22.05
C LYS A 434 5.56 17.56 -22.69
N ASP A 435 5.78 17.09 -23.91
CA ASP A 435 4.79 16.33 -24.70
C ASP A 435 5.18 14.84 -24.86
N VAL A 436 6.15 14.38 -24.07
CA VAL A 436 6.71 13.02 -24.13
C VAL A 436 5.99 12.15 -23.09
N GLY A 437 4.81 11.64 -23.43
CA GLY A 437 4.02 10.85 -22.49
C GLY A 437 3.04 9.87 -23.13
N VAL A 438 2.78 8.77 -22.43
CA VAL A 438 1.77 7.77 -22.74
C VAL A 438 0.83 7.66 -21.54
N LYS A 439 -0.44 7.99 -21.73
CA LYS A 439 -1.43 8.07 -20.63
C LYS A 439 -2.02 6.71 -20.25
N GLU A 440 -1.79 5.71 -21.09
CA GLU A 440 -2.28 4.36 -20.95
C GLU A 440 -1.55 3.59 -19.85
N LEU A 441 -0.32 3.97 -19.49
CA LEU A 441 0.40 3.36 -18.37
C LEU A 441 0.02 4.03 -17.04
N ARG A 442 -0.36 3.21 -16.06
CA ARG A 442 -0.93 3.63 -14.77
C ARG A 442 -0.31 2.84 -13.62
N GLY A 443 -0.48 3.36 -12.40
CA GLY A 443 -0.12 2.64 -11.18
C GLY A 443 -0.83 1.31 -11.00
N GLY A 444 -0.08 0.33 -10.49
CA GLY A 444 -0.53 -1.01 -10.13
C GLY A 444 -0.13 -1.32 -8.69
N SER A 445 0.89 -2.14 -8.47
CA SER A 445 1.51 -2.31 -7.14
C SER A 445 2.24 -1.05 -6.67
N ALA A 446 2.56 -0.97 -5.39
CA ALA A 446 3.62 -0.07 -4.92
C ALA A 446 4.97 -0.39 -5.59
N PHE A 447 5.86 0.60 -5.63
CA PHE A 447 7.26 0.41 -6.00
C PHE A 447 8.03 -0.08 -4.78
N VAL A 448 8.59 -1.29 -4.87
CA VAL A 448 9.43 -1.87 -3.82
C VAL A 448 10.89 -1.61 -4.15
N LYS A 449 11.68 -1.25 -3.14
CA LYS A 449 13.12 -1.03 -3.32
C LYS A 449 13.78 -2.37 -3.68
N ILE A 450 14.64 -2.36 -4.69
CA ILE A 450 15.41 -3.56 -5.02
C ILE A 450 16.41 -3.83 -3.88
N PRO A 451 16.54 -5.07 -3.39
CA PRO A 451 17.38 -5.40 -2.24
C PRO A 451 18.83 -4.93 -2.39
N HIS A 452 19.39 -4.43 -1.29
CA HIS A 452 20.79 -4.05 -1.16
C HIS A 452 21.68 -5.25 -0.83
N GLY A 453 23.00 -5.12 -1.01
CA GLY A 453 23.97 -6.18 -0.69
C GLY A 453 24.24 -7.16 -1.85
N ILE A 454 23.73 -6.84 -3.03
CA ILE A 454 24.07 -7.51 -4.30
C ILE A 454 25.09 -6.62 -5.00
N PRO A 455 26.36 -7.07 -5.19
CA PRO A 455 27.45 -6.23 -5.69
C PRO A 455 27.13 -5.49 -6.99
N GLU A 456 26.38 -6.10 -7.90
CA GLU A 456 25.97 -5.55 -9.20
C GLU A 456 25.03 -4.35 -9.07
N LEU A 457 24.37 -4.20 -7.91
CA LEU A 457 23.43 -3.12 -7.61
C LEU A 457 24.07 -1.99 -6.79
N ASP A 458 25.35 -2.13 -6.40
CA ASP A 458 26.00 -1.17 -5.50
C ASP A 458 26.02 0.26 -6.06
N GLY A 459 25.66 1.19 -5.19
CA GLY A 459 25.59 2.62 -5.50
C GLY A 459 24.41 3.01 -6.40
N ARG A 460 23.37 2.17 -6.48
CA ARG A 460 22.18 2.45 -7.31
C ARG A 460 20.90 2.47 -6.49
N ASN A 461 20.06 3.46 -6.75
CA ASN A 461 18.75 3.59 -6.14
C ASN A 461 17.70 3.09 -7.12
N LEU A 462 17.29 1.83 -6.95
CA LEU A 462 16.37 1.15 -7.86
C LEU A 462 15.12 0.68 -7.15
N TRP A 463 14.00 0.77 -7.86
CA TRP A 463 12.72 0.22 -7.44
C TRP A 463 12.08 -0.57 -8.58
N ILE A 464 11.30 -1.59 -8.22
CA ILE A 464 10.52 -2.40 -9.14
C ILE A 464 9.03 -2.35 -8.77
N ALA A 465 8.16 -2.32 -9.77
CA ALA A 465 6.72 -2.40 -9.59
C ALA A 465 6.04 -3.19 -10.70
N MET A 466 4.89 -3.76 -10.38
CA MET A 466 3.91 -4.22 -11.34
C MET A 466 2.97 -3.06 -11.68
N ILE A 467 3.23 -2.33 -12.76
CA ILE A 467 2.34 -1.28 -13.27
C ILE A 467 1.25 -1.90 -14.15
N LYS A 468 0.26 -1.11 -14.57
CA LYS A 468 -0.79 -1.59 -15.49
C LYS A 468 -1.00 -0.69 -16.68
N SER A 469 -1.35 -1.30 -17.81
CA SER A 469 -1.89 -0.59 -18.96
C SER A 469 -3.42 -0.46 -18.88
N HIS A 470 -3.95 0.59 -19.49
CA HIS A 470 -5.36 0.79 -19.75
C HIS A 470 -5.54 1.22 -21.20
N GLN A 471 -5.93 0.28 -22.05
CA GLN A 471 -6.19 0.52 -23.46
C GLN A 471 -7.70 0.43 -23.73
N GLY A 472 -8.28 1.51 -24.25
CA GLY A 472 -9.65 1.50 -24.76
C GLY A 472 -9.71 0.96 -26.19
N HIS A 473 -10.82 0.33 -26.55
CA HIS A 473 -11.10 -0.19 -27.89
C HIS A 473 -9.93 -1.00 -28.48
N CYS A 474 -9.56 -2.07 -27.79
CA CYS A 474 -8.41 -2.92 -28.14
C CYS A 474 -8.90 -4.27 -28.67
N GLY A 475 -8.73 -4.53 -29.96
CA GLY A 475 -9.36 -5.70 -30.59
C GLY A 475 -10.88 -5.62 -30.43
N ILE A 476 -11.48 -6.66 -29.85
CA ILE A 476 -12.91 -6.65 -29.52
C ILE A 476 -13.23 -6.02 -28.16
N SER A 477 -12.23 -5.79 -27.29
CA SER A 477 -12.45 -5.30 -25.94
C SER A 477 -12.73 -3.80 -25.88
N PHE A 478 -13.80 -3.40 -25.18
CA PHE A 478 -14.07 -2.00 -24.87
C PHE A 478 -13.02 -1.41 -23.94
N LYS A 479 -12.64 -2.15 -22.89
CA LYS A 479 -11.53 -1.80 -21.99
C LYS A 479 -10.65 -3.01 -21.75
N PHE A 480 -9.34 -2.83 -21.95
CA PHE A 480 -8.35 -3.88 -21.81
C PHE A 480 -7.21 -3.43 -20.89
N TYR A 481 -6.96 -4.21 -19.84
CA TYR A 481 -5.92 -3.93 -18.86
C TYR A 481 -5.00 -5.14 -18.70
N ARG A 482 -3.69 -4.88 -18.69
CA ARG A 482 -2.68 -5.91 -18.41
C ARG A 482 -1.58 -5.38 -17.50
N PRO A 483 -0.99 -6.25 -16.67
CA PRO A 483 0.14 -5.89 -15.84
C PRO A 483 1.45 -5.83 -16.64
N HIS A 484 2.39 -5.01 -16.20
CA HIS A 484 3.74 -4.87 -16.74
C HIS A 484 4.73 -4.68 -15.60
N LEU A 485 5.94 -5.21 -15.73
CA LEU A 485 7.06 -4.85 -14.87
C LEU A 485 7.63 -3.50 -15.30
N ALA A 486 7.92 -2.65 -14.32
CA ALA A 486 8.65 -1.40 -14.51
C ALA A 486 9.78 -1.30 -13.49
N ILE A 487 10.95 -0.86 -13.95
CA ILE A 487 12.11 -0.57 -13.10
C ILE A 487 12.36 0.93 -13.14
N MET A 488 12.36 1.56 -11.97
CA MET A 488 12.64 2.97 -11.79
C MET A 488 14.02 3.15 -11.15
N GLU A 489 14.76 4.16 -11.60
CA GLU A 489 16.01 4.60 -10.99
C GLU A 489 15.93 6.06 -10.56
N GLU A 490 16.55 6.34 -9.41
CA GLU A 490 16.89 7.68 -8.95
C GLU A 490 18.40 7.89 -9.03
N LYS A 491 18.80 9.06 -9.54
CA LYS A 491 20.17 9.55 -9.49
C LYS A 491 20.20 11.07 -9.43
N ASP A 492 20.93 11.62 -8.46
CA ASP A 492 21.14 13.06 -8.28
C ASP A 492 19.80 13.85 -8.22
N GLY A 493 18.77 13.27 -7.59
CA GLY A 493 17.43 13.82 -7.48
C GLY A 493 16.57 13.70 -8.75
N LYS A 494 17.03 12.99 -9.78
CA LYS A 494 16.28 12.77 -11.03
C LYS A 494 15.80 11.33 -11.11
N PHE A 495 14.55 11.16 -11.52
CA PHE A 495 13.90 9.85 -11.60
C PHE A 495 13.62 9.47 -13.05
N SER A 496 13.93 8.24 -13.42
CA SER A 496 13.64 7.72 -14.76
C SER A 496 13.19 6.26 -14.70
N MET A 497 12.28 5.90 -15.61
CA MET A 497 11.89 4.52 -15.82
C MET A 497 12.93 3.88 -16.74
N LEU A 498 13.80 3.06 -16.16
CA LEU A 498 14.85 2.35 -16.88
C LEU A 498 14.31 1.30 -17.83
N SER A 499 13.16 0.72 -17.49
CA SER A 499 12.68 -0.47 -18.17
C SER A 499 11.18 -0.62 -18.06
N TYR A 500 10.57 -1.13 -19.12
CA TYR A 500 9.19 -1.62 -19.11
C TYR A 500 9.09 -2.96 -19.83
N SER A 501 8.38 -3.92 -19.23
CA SER A 501 8.05 -5.17 -19.90
C SER A 501 6.81 -5.05 -20.81
N SER A 502 6.69 -5.97 -21.77
CA SER A 502 5.40 -6.33 -22.37
C SER A 502 4.44 -6.90 -21.31
N ALA A 503 3.19 -7.12 -21.70
CA ALA A 503 2.15 -7.61 -20.79
C ALA A 503 2.55 -8.95 -20.12
N LEU A 504 2.38 -9.05 -18.81
CA LEU A 504 2.68 -10.24 -18.01
C LEU A 504 1.41 -10.97 -17.60
N HIS A 505 0.82 -11.71 -18.54
CA HIS A 505 -0.43 -12.45 -18.30
C HIS A 505 -0.22 -13.90 -17.82
N PHE A 506 1.03 -14.38 -17.79
CA PHE A 506 1.39 -15.73 -17.32
C PHE A 506 0.56 -16.85 -18.00
N ASP A 507 0.30 -16.70 -19.29
CA ASP A 507 -0.53 -17.60 -20.11
C ASP A 507 -1.91 -17.93 -19.53
N ARG A 508 -2.49 -16.99 -18.77
CA ARG A 508 -3.81 -17.14 -18.17
C ARG A 508 -4.90 -16.57 -19.05
N ASP A 509 -6.00 -17.31 -19.13
CA ASP A 509 -7.28 -16.76 -19.54
C ASP A 509 -7.84 -15.89 -18.41
N VAL A 510 -8.12 -14.63 -18.73
CA VAL A 510 -8.59 -13.64 -17.78
C VAL A 510 -10.10 -13.72 -17.68
N LEU A 511 -10.60 -13.97 -16.47
CA LEU A 511 -12.03 -13.94 -16.15
C LEU A 511 -12.67 -12.67 -16.72
N SER A 512 -13.76 -12.84 -17.46
CA SER A 512 -14.51 -11.71 -18.03
C SER A 512 -15.39 -11.02 -17.02
N TRP A 513 -15.89 -9.84 -17.39
CA TRP A 513 -16.60 -8.97 -16.48
C TRP A 513 -17.91 -9.56 -15.92
N ASP A 514 -18.48 -10.55 -16.62
CA ASP A 514 -19.63 -11.34 -16.19
C ASP A 514 -19.35 -12.26 -14.98
N GLY A 515 -18.08 -12.45 -14.63
CA GLY A 515 -17.61 -13.28 -13.53
C GLY A 515 -17.61 -14.78 -13.79
N ASN A 516 -17.95 -15.25 -15.00
CA ASN A 516 -18.20 -16.68 -15.28
C ASN A 516 -17.58 -17.20 -16.58
N SER A 517 -17.15 -16.34 -17.51
CA SER A 517 -16.53 -16.75 -18.77
C SER A 517 -15.17 -16.06 -18.96
N THR A 518 -14.61 -16.19 -20.16
CA THR A 518 -13.34 -15.57 -20.59
C THR A 518 -13.55 -14.57 -21.72
N TYR A 519 -14.81 -14.23 -22.03
CA TYR A 519 -15.19 -13.35 -23.13
C TYR A 519 -14.50 -11.99 -23.07
N ALA A 520 -13.80 -11.63 -24.15
CA ALA A 520 -12.99 -10.43 -24.17
C ALA A 520 -13.74 -9.17 -24.64
N GLY A 521 -14.95 -9.27 -25.19
CA GLY A 521 -15.59 -8.16 -25.94
C GLY A 521 -16.08 -6.96 -25.15
N TYR A 522 -16.15 -7.04 -23.82
CA TYR A 522 -16.55 -5.90 -22.97
C TYR A 522 -15.35 -5.36 -22.17
N ILE A 523 -15.38 -5.52 -20.85
CA ILE A 523 -14.28 -5.15 -19.96
C ILE A 523 -13.48 -6.42 -19.66
N ASN A 524 -12.19 -6.42 -20.02
CA ASN A 524 -11.27 -7.52 -19.73
C ASN A 524 -10.05 -6.99 -18.96
N ILE A 525 -9.97 -7.36 -17.67
CA ILE A 525 -9.05 -6.74 -16.73
C ILE A 525 -8.24 -7.78 -16.00
N MET A 526 -6.92 -7.65 -16.08
CA MET A 526 -5.99 -8.24 -15.13
C MET A 526 -5.22 -7.10 -14.47
N SER A 527 -5.58 -6.78 -13.23
CA SER A 527 -5.01 -5.67 -12.45
C SER A 527 -3.94 -6.21 -11.50
N PRO A 528 -2.68 -5.73 -11.53
CA PRO A 528 -1.72 -5.98 -10.48
C PRO A 528 -2.04 -5.15 -9.23
N ASN A 529 -1.95 -5.77 -8.06
CA ASN A 529 -2.34 -5.17 -6.78
C ASN A 529 -1.13 -4.92 -5.87
N SER A 530 -0.28 -5.93 -5.64
CA SER A 530 0.94 -5.82 -4.80
C SER A 530 2.07 -6.73 -5.25
N ILE A 531 3.30 -6.33 -4.92
CA ILE A 531 4.43 -7.25 -4.75
C ILE A 531 4.39 -7.64 -3.27
N VAL A 532 3.87 -8.82 -2.96
CA VAL A 532 3.45 -9.20 -1.61
C VAL A 532 4.63 -9.56 -0.71
N SER A 533 5.60 -10.27 -1.29
CA SER A 533 6.86 -10.63 -0.64
C SER A 533 7.91 -10.88 -1.72
N TRP A 534 9.19 -10.69 -1.37
CA TRP A 534 10.30 -11.04 -2.25
C TRP A 534 11.45 -11.61 -1.43
N ASN A 535 11.75 -12.89 -1.66
CA ASN A 535 12.73 -13.66 -0.90
C ASN A 535 13.89 -14.05 -1.82
N ILE A 536 15.08 -13.51 -1.56
CA ILE A 536 16.33 -13.91 -2.23
C ILE A 536 16.99 -14.96 -1.34
N ILE A 537 17.21 -16.15 -1.89
CA ILE A 537 17.54 -17.35 -1.12
C ILE A 537 19.02 -17.68 -1.19
N SER A 538 19.59 -17.70 -2.40
CA SER A 538 20.99 -18.04 -2.63
C SER A 538 21.48 -17.52 -3.97
N HIS A 539 22.81 -17.45 -4.11
CA HIS A 539 23.51 -17.15 -5.37
C HIS A 539 24.30 -18.38 -5.79
N ASN A 540 24.08 -18.85 -7.01
CA ASN A 540 24.90 -19.88 -7.62
C ASN A 540 26.08 -19.22 -8.34
N HIS A 541 27.26 -19.29 -7.73
CA HIS A 541 28.49 -18.69 -8.27
C HIS A 541 29.04 -19.37 -9.52
N GLU A 542 28.61 -20.60 -9.86
CA GLU A 542 29.11 -21.30 -11.05
C GLU A 542 28.52 -20.75 -12.35
N ASN A 543 27.24 -20.36 -12.31
CA ASN A 543 26.51 -19.84 -13.47
C ASN A 543 26.02 -18.40 -13.29
N ASP A 544 26.37 -17.78 -12.17
CA ASP A 544 26.02 -16.40 -11.79
C ASP A 544 24.50 -16.15 -11.82
N THR A 545 23.73 -17.05 -11.19
CA THR A 545 22.26 -16.95 -11.10
C THR A 545 21.77 -16.90 -9.66
N TYR A 546 20.72 -16.14 -9.42
CA TYR A 546 20.10 -16.02 -8.10
C TYR A 546 18.83 -16.87 -8.00
N GLU A 547 18.70 -17.60 -6.88
CA GLU A 547 17.43 -18.20 -6.50
C GLU A 547 16.61 -17.16 -5.74
N ASP A 548 15.56 -16.64 -6.37
CA ASP A 548 14.62 -15.71 -5.76
C ASP A 548 13.16 -16.13 -5.97
N TYR A 549 12.29 -15.81 -5.01
CA TYR A 549 10.85 -16.02 -5.09
C TYR A 549 10.10 -14.73 -4.74
N MET A 550 9.35 -14.22 -5.70
CA MET A 550 8.49 -13.04 -5.56
C MET A 550 7.03 -13.46 -5.60
N GLU A 551 6.27 -13.15 -4.56
CA GLU A 551 4.81 -13.32 -4.58
C GLU A 551 4.16 -12.05 -5.12
N LEU A 552 3.26 -12.21 -6.08
CA LEU A 552 2.52 -11.11 -6.72
C LEU A 552 1.03 -11.32 -6.50
N SER A 553 0.33 -10.28 -6.04
CA SER A 553 -1.13 -10.30 -6.04
C SER A 553 -1.70 -9.57 -7.26
N PHE A 554 -2.73 -10.16 -7.86
CA PHE A 554 -3.46 -9.58 -8.99
C PHE A 554 -4.95 -9.89 -8.86
N SER A 555 -5.78 -9.16 -9.59
CA SER A 555 -7.20 -9.44 -9.70
C SER A 555 -7.66 -9.56 -11.14
N GLU A 556 -8.51 -10.54 -11.39
CA GLU A 556 -9.19 -10.76 -12.66
C GLU A 556 -10.58 -10.13 -12.59
N SER A 557 -10.92 -9.36 -13.63
CA SER A 557 -12.14 -8.57 -13.72
C SER A 557 -12.38 -7.65 -12.52
N ASP A 558 -11.32 -7.24 -11.82
CA ASP A 558 -11.39 -6.52 -10.53
C ASP A 558 -12.43 -7.12 -9.56
N TYR A 559 -12.52 -8.45 -9.53
CA TYR A 559 -13.44 -9.20 -8.67
C TYR A 559 -12.73 -10.31 -7.90
N MET A 560 -12.05 -11.20 -8.62
CA MET A 560 -11.36 -12.34 -8.03
C MET A 560 -9.88 -12.01 -7.87
N SER A 561 -9.40 -11.99 -6.62
CA SER A 561 -7.99 -11.72 -6.32
C SER A 561 -7.21 -12.99 -6.04
N TYR A 562 -6.01 -13.07 -6.60
CA TYR A 562 -5.11 -14.21 -6.47
C TYR A 562 -3.70 -13.77 -6.10
N VAL A 563 -2.92 -14.68 -5.53
CA VAL A 563 -1.47 -14.58 -5.41
C VAL A 563 -0.81 -15.66 -6.26
N VAL A 564 0.21 -15.26 -7.01
CA VAL A 564 1.08 -16.15 -7.79
C VAL A 564 2.53 -15.95 -7.34
N THR A 565 3.28 -17.03 -7.26
CA THR A 565 4.72 -16.98 -7.01
C THR A 565 5.47 -16.98 -8.33
N VAL A 566 6.43 -16.08 -8.49
CA VAL A 566 7.31 -15.94 -9.65
C VAL A 566 8.76 -16.06 -9.19
N ARG A 567 9.64 -16.61 -10.03
CA ARG A 567 11.09 -16.69 -9.77
C ARG A 567 11.91 -16.21 -10.96
N GLY A 568 13.17 -15.85 -10.71
CA GLY A 568 14.10 -15.29 -11.69
C GLY A 568 13.98 -13.78 -11.87
N VAL A 569 13.35 -13.07 -10.92
CA VAL A 569 13.12 -11.62 -11.04
C VAL A 569 14.42 -10.86 -10.84
N LEU A 570 15.28 -11.31 -9.92
CA LEU A 570 16.58 -10.69 -9.71
C LEU A 570 17.49 -10.85 -10.94
N ASP A 571 17.58 -12.06 -11.50
CA ASP A 571 18.36 -12.31 -12.72
C ASP A 571 17.86 -11.46 -13.90
N TYR A 572 16.53 -11.30 -14.03
CA TYR A 572 15.94 -10.38 -15.01
C TYR A 572 16.39 -8.94 -14.78
N ILE A 573 16.35 -8.42 -13.55
CA ILE A 573 16.83 -7.07 -13.25
C ILE A 573 18.29 -6.92 -13.65
N LEU A 574 19.15 -7.86 -13.25
CA LEU A 574 20.58 -7.84 -13.59
C LEU A 574 20.80 -7.89 -15.10
N GLN A 575 19.99 -8.66 -15.85
CA GLN A 575 19.99 -8.63 -17.31
C GLN A 575 19.63 -7.24 -17.84
N VAL A 576 18.58 -6.59 -17.36
CA VAL A 576 18.20 -5.22 -17.77
C VAL A 576 19.36 -4.24 -17.57
N LEU A 577 20.07 -4.35 -16.45
CA LEU A 577 21.20 -3.47 -16.16
C LEU A 577 22.40 -3.72 -17.08
N ARG A 578 22.67 -4.99 -17.41
CA ARG A 578 23.70 -5.39 -18.38
C ARG A 578 23.35 -4.94 -19.79
N ASP A 579 22.12 -5.17 -20.24
CA ASP A 579 21.68 -4.81 -21.59
C ASP A 579 21.58 -3.29 -21.79
N GLY A 580 21.39 -2.55 -20.69
CA GLY A 580 21.48 -1.09 -20.65
C GLY A 580 22.90 -0.53 -20.62
N SER A 581 23.96 -1.36 -20.69
CA SER A 581 25.36 -0.95 -20.42
C SER A 581 25.95 0.09 -21.37
N ASP A 582 25.33 0.37 -22.52
CA ASP A 582 25.75 1.46 -23.42
C ASP A 582 25.88 2.79 -22.63
N ARG A 583 25.05 2.98 -21.59
CA ARG A 583 25.19 4.02 -20.56
C ARG A 583 24.62 3.55 -19.22
N LYS A 584 25.44 3.59 -18.16
CA LYS A 584 25.02 3.20 -16.79
C LYS A 584 23.78 3.98 -16.29
N PHE A 585 23.56 5.21 -16.78
CA PHE A 585 22.46 6.09 -16.38
C PHE A 585 21.89 6.86 -17.58
N LEU A 586 20.64 7.33 -17.45
CA LEU A 586 20.03 8.23 -18.43
C LEU A 586 20.80 9.56 -18.50
N ASP A 587 21.17 9.97 -19.73
CA ASP A 587 21.80 11.27 -19.99
C ASP A 587 20.74 12.36 -20.19
N TRP A 588 20.45 13.07 -19.11
CA TRP A 588 19.52 14.20 -19.07
C TRP A 588 19.93 15.40 -19.94
N THR A 589 21.15 15.42 -20.47
CA THR A 589 21.67 16.51 -21.32
C THR A 589 21.66 16.16 -22.82
N SER A 590 21.29 14.92 -23.15
CA SER A 590 21.21 14.44 -24.52
C SER A 590 20.18 15.24 -25.34
N LYS A 591 20.53 15.53 -26.60
CA LYS A 591 19.61 16.12 -27.58
C LYS A 591 18.44 15.18 -27.91
N ASP A 592 18.63 13.88 -27.71
CA ASP A 592 17.66 12.82 -28.02
C ASP A 592 16.86 12.35 -26.78
N LEU A 593 16.91 13.12 -25.67
CA LEU A 593 16.25 12.77 -24.40
C LEU A 593 14.76 12.44 -24.57
N ALA A 594 14.04 13.22 -25.41
CA ALA A 594 12.64 12.98 -25.73
C ALA A 594 12.39 11.61 -26.35
N THR A 595 13.29 11.19 -27.24
CA THR A 595 13.21 9.90 -27.92
C THR A 595 13.51 8.76 -26.95
N MET A 596 14.55 8.89 -26.11
CA MET A 596 14.91 7.87 -25.11
C MET A 596 13.79 7.65 -24.09
N VAL A 597 13.23 8.71 -23.52
CA VAL A 597 12.16 8.63 -22.50
C VAL A 597 10.81 8.23 -23.12
N GLY A 598 10.54 8.68 -24.34
CA GLY A 598 9.23 8.53 -24.99
C GLY A 598 9.01 7.22 -25.73
N THR A 599 10.07 6.55 -26.18
CA THR A 599 9.96 5.35 -27.02
C THR A 599 9.52 4.10 -26.25
N PRO A 600 10.14 3.73 -25.11
CA PRO A 600 9.75 2.53 -24.36
C PRO A 600 8.24 2.43 -24.04
N PRO A 601 7.58 3.46 -23.49
CA PRO A 601 6.15 3.36 -23.19
C PRO A 601 5.27 3.28 -24.46
N LYS A 602 5.73 3.83 -25.61
CA LYS A 602 5.05 3.64 -26.90
C LYS A 602 5.18 2.20 -27.38
N CYS A 603 6.35 1.59 -27.23
CA CYS A 603 6.58 0.19 -27.57
C CYS A 603 5.71 -0.76 -26.75
N VAL A 604 5.58 -0.52 -25.43
CA VAL A 604 4.66 -1.26 -24.56
C VAL A 604 3.22 -1.16 -25.08
N ARG A 605 2.75 0.04 -25.42
CA ARG A 605 1.39 0.24 -25.97
C ARG A 605 1.20 -0.48 -27.31
N SER A 606 2.19 -0.42 -28.20
CA SER A 606 2.12 -1.05 -29.52
C SER A 606 2.12 -2.58 -29.40
N ASN A 607 2.93 -3.16 -28.52
CA ASN A 607 2.91 -4.58 -28.21
C ASN A 607 1.60 -5.02 -27.54
N LEU A 608 1.06 -4.23 -26.62
CA LEU A 608 -0.24 -4.49 -25.98
C LEU A 608 -1.37 -4.56 -27.01
N LYS A 609 -1.37 -3.67 -28.01
CA LYS A 609 -2.38 -3.69 -29.09
C LYS A 609 -2.31 -4.98 -29.93
N GLN A 610 -1.11 -5.49 -30.18
CA GLN A 610 -0.96 -6.77 -30.86
C GLN A 610 -1.49 -7.91 -29.98
N HIS A 611 -1.10 -7.95 -28.70
CA HIS A 611 -1.57 -8.97 -27.76
C HIS A 611 -3.10 -8.94 -27.61
N CYS A 612 -3.72 -7.78 -27.42
CA CYS A 612 -5.17 -7.70 -27.23
C CYS A 612 -5.96 -8.12 -28.47
N SER A 613 -5.42 -7.90 -29.68
CA SER A 613 -6.05 -8.36 -30.92
C SER A 613 -6.05 -9.88 -31.01
N VAL A 614 -4.90 -10.50 -30.71
CA VAL A 614 -4.76 -11.97 -30.69
C VAL A 614 -5.65 -12.58 -29.60
N TYR A 615 -5.57 -12.06 -28.37
CA TYR A 615 -6.40 -12.49 -27.25
C TYR A 615 -7.89 -12.32 -27.54
N GLY A 616 -8.29 -11.16 -28.06
CA GLY A 616 -9.68 -10.88 -28.42
C GLY A 616 -10.25 -11.85 -29.44
N ASN A 617 -9.46 -12.25 -30.44
CA ASN A 617 -9.90 -13.24 -31.44
C ASN A 617 -10.05 -14.64 -30.87
N ALA A 618 -9.18 -15.03 -29.93
CA ALA A 618 -9.25 -16.33 -29.25
C ALA A 618 -10.49 -16.45 -28.33
N HIS A 619 -10.94 -15.33 -27.74
CA HIS A 619 -12.02 -15.28 -26.74
C HIS A 619 -13.29 -14.57 -27.23
N LYS A 620 -13.56 -14.60 -28.54
CA LYS A 620 -14.74 -13.95 -29.14
C LYS A 620 -16.02 -14.79 -29.01
N GLU A 621 -15.88 -16.11 -28.90
CA GLU A 621 -17.01 -17.07 -28.94
C GLU A 621 -17.49 -17.49 -27.55
N ASP A 622 -16.79 -17.06 -26.49
CA ASP A 622 -17.12 -17.33 -25.09
C ASP A 622 -18.34 -16.54 -24.58
N ILE A 623 -19.27 -16.15 -25.49
CA ILE A 623 -20.32 -15.16 -25.26
C ILE A 623 -21.19 -15.56 -24.04
N PRO A 624 -21.28 -14.71 -23.01
CA PRO A 624 -22.16 -14.95 -21.87
C PRO A 624 -23.62 -15.05 -22.29
N LYS A 625 -24.35 -16.06 -21.79
CA LYS A 625 -25.81 -16.21 -22.01
C LYS A 625 -26.66 -15.03 -21.52
N LYS A 626 -26.08 -14.05 -20.80
CA LYS A 626 -26.76 -12.95 -20.11
C LYS A 626 -26.43 -11.54 -20.62
N LEU A 627 -25.69 -11.37 -21.72
CA LEU A 627 -25.43 -10.01 -22.26
C LEU A 627 -26.63 -9.37 -22.98
N TYR A 628 -27.79 -10.05 -23.03
CA TYR A 628 -29.02 -9.57 -23.64
C TYR A 628 -30.21 -9.64 -22.66
N THR A 629 -30.15 -8.91 -21.54
CA THR A 629 -31.34 -8.47 -20.79
C THR A 629 -31.06 -7.16 -20.12
#